data_AF-A0A2S6UEN8-F1
#
_entry.id   AF-A0A2S6UEN8-F1
#
_cell.length_a   1.000
_cell.length_b   1.000
_cell.length_c   1.000
_cell.angle_alpha   90.00
_cell.angle_beta   90.00
_cell.angle_gamma   90.00
#
_symmetry.space_group_name_H-M   'P 1'
#
loop_
_entity.id
_entity.type
_entity.pdbx_description
1 polymer ?
#
loop_
_entity_poly.entity_id
_entity_poly.type
_entity_poly.pdbx_seq_one_letter_code
_entity_poly.pdbx_strand_id
1 'polypeptide(L)' 'MERAQQRMMAAVPEADVVITNPTHYSIALQYKIDDMSAPILVAKGVDHLAMRIREVAKANDVPLVENPPLARAL' A
#
# COMPACT_ATOMS: atom_id res chain seq x y z
N MET A 1 3.89 19.40 -0.55
CA MET A 1 3.39 18.04 -0.84
C MET A 1 4.45 16.97 -0.58
N GLU A 2 5.73 17.23 -0.85
CA GLU A 2 6.83 16.26 -0.64
C GLU A 2 6.86 15.61 0.76
N ARG A 3 6.68 16.39 1.84
CA ARG A 3 6.67 15.83 3.21
C ARG A 3 5.54 14.83 3.46
N ALA A 4 4.37 15.04 2.87
CA ALA A 4 3.24 14.11 3.00
C ALA A 4 3.53 12.81 2.25
N GLN A 5 4.11 12.91 1.05
CA GLN A 5 4.52 11.76 0.25
C GLN A 5 5.66 10.97 0.91
N GLN A 6 6.63 11.65 1.53
CA GLN A 6 7.68 11.02 2.32
C GLN A 6 7.12 10.23 3.51
N ARG A 7 6.18 10.81 4.27
CA ARG A 7 5.50 10.11 5.37
C ARG A 7 4.72 8.89 4.88
N MET A 8 4.01 9.03 3.76
CA MET A 8 3.26 7.93 3.16
C MET A 8 4.19 6.77 2.76
N MET A 9 5.32 7.07 2.11
CA MET A 9 6.30 6.06 1.72
C MET A 9 6.97 5.40 2.94
N ALA A 10 7.21 6.17 4.01
CA ALA A 10 7.75 5.65 5.27
C ALA A 10 6.76 4.72 6.02
N ALA A 11 5.46 4.78 5.72
CA ALA A 11 4.46 3.90 6.31
C ALA A 11 4.29 2.56 5.55
N VAL A 12 4.80 2.45 4.32
CA VAL A 12 4.69 1.21 3.52
C VAL A 12 5.35 0.00 4.19
N PRO A 13 6.55 0.11 4.82
CA PRO A 13 7.16 -1.01 5.54
C PRO A 13 6.33 -1.53 6.73
N GLU A 14 5.45 -0.70 7.30
CA GLU A 14 4.59 -1.08 8.42
C GLU A 14 3.23 -1.65 7.97
N ALA A 15 2.99 -1.73 6.66
CA ALA A 15 1.78 -2.31 6.10
C ALA A 15 1.80 -3.84 6.22
N ASP A 16 0.63 -4.42 6.48
CA ASP A 16 0.48 -5.88 6.53
C ASP A 16 0.32 -6.47 5.13
N VAL A 17 -0.24 -5.70 4.19
CA VAL A 17 -0.42 -6.13 2.81
C VAL A 17 -0.47 -4.95 1.84
N VAL A 18 0.02 -5.15 0.62
CA VAL A 18 -0.19 -4.22 -0.50
C VAL A 18 -1.07 -4.86 -1.56
N ILE A 19 -2.25 -4.29 -1.77
CA ILE A 19 -3.16 -4.66 -2.85
C ILE A 19 -2.75 -3.92 -4.12
N THR A 20 -2.61 -4.65 -5.23
CA THR A 20 -2.18 -4.07 -6.50
C THR A 20 -3.18 -4.27 -7.62
N ASN A 21 -3.23 -3.26 -8.49
CA ASN A 21 -3.60 -3.43 -9.89
C ASN A 21 -2.30 -3.20 -10.68
N PRO A 22 -1.66 -4.25 -11.23
CA PRO A 22 -0.27 -4.19 -11.70
C PRO A 22 0.04 -3.03 -12.65
N THR A 23 -0.94 -2.59 -13.43
CA THR A 23 -0.77 -1.52 -14.43
C THR A 23 -1.09 -0.12 -13.91
N HIS A 24 -1.79 0.03 -12.78
CA HIS A 24 -2.33 1.33 -12.37
C HIS A 24 -2.16 1.64 -10.89
N TYR A 25 -2.44 0.72 -9.97
CA TYR A 25 -2.63 1.03 -8.54
C TYR A 25 -1.77 0.19 -7.61
N SER A 26 -1.39 0.77 -6.47
CA SER A 26 -0.88 0.04 -5.31
C SER A 26 -1.37 0.70 -4.03
N ILE A 27 -2.00 -0.10 -3.17
CA ILE A 27 -2.68 0.33 -1.96
C ILE A 27 -2.13 -0.49 -0.80
N ALA A 28 -1.46 0.15 0.14
CA ALA A 28 -0.95 -0.47 1.34
C ALA A 28 -1.99 -0.37 2.46
N LEU A 29 -2.31 -1.52 3.06
CA LEU A 29 -3.25 -1.65 4.17
C LEU A 29 -2.52 -2.15 5.41
N GLN A 30 -2.90 -1.60 6.55
CA GLN A 30 -2.51 -2.10 7.86
C GLN A 30 -3.77 -2.55 8.61
N TYR A 31 -3.71 -3.72 9.22
CA TYR A 31 -4.80 -4.30 10.00
C TYR A 31 -4.26 -5.15 11.15
N LYS A 32 -4.40 -4.64 12.37
CA LYS A 32 -4.14 -5.38 13.60
C LYS A 32 -5.45 -5.95 14.13
N ILE A 33 -5.61 -7.28 14.02
CA ILE A 33 -6.86 -7.99 14.34
C ILE A 33 -7.38 -7.66 15.74
N ASP A 34 -6.48 -7.53 16.72
CA ASP A 34 -6.86 -7.33 18.13
C ASP A 34 -7.17 -5.87 18.48
N ASP A 35 -6.66 -4.90 17.70
CA ASP A 35 -6.71 -3.48 18.04
C ASP A 35 -7.58 -2.65 17.07
N MET A 36 -7.92 -3.21 15.90
CA MET A 36 -8.58 -2.48 14.82
C MET A 36 -9.93 -3.11 14.45
N SER A 37 -10.96 -2.25 14.36
CA SER A 37 -12.29 -2.65 13.87
C SER A 37 -12.33 -2.87 12.35
N ALA A 38 -11.39 -2.28 11.62
CA ALA A 38 -11.23 -2.41 10.18
C ALA A 38 -9.79 -2.10 9.74
N PRO A 39 -9.35 -2.59 8.57
CA PRO A 39 -8.08 -2.19 7.97
C PRO A 39 -8.04 -0.68 7.69
N ILE A 40 -6.87 -0.08 7.88
CA ILE A 40 -6.60 1.31 7.52
C ILE A 40 -5.71 1.38 6.29
N LEU A 41 -5.94 2.39 5.46
CA LEU A 41 -5.11 2.68 4.30
C LEU A 41 -3.93 3.56 4.72
N VAL A 42 -2.71 3.03 4.60
CA VAL A 42 -1.48 3.73 4.99
C VAL A 42 -0.74 4.35 3.81
N ALA A 43 -0.89 3.78 2.61
CA ALA A 43 -0.38 4.36 1.38
C ALA A 43 -1.27 4.03 0.18
N LYS A 44 -1.36 4.96 -0.77
CA LYS A 44 -1.98 4.73 -2.07
C LYS A 44 -1.17 5.47 -3.14
N GLY A 45 -0.90 4.77 -4.23
CA GLY A 45 -0.19 5.34 -5.37
C GLY A 45 -0.80 4.89 -6.68
N VAL A 46 -0.62 5.74 -7.68
CA VAL A 46 -0.90 5.45 -9.10
C VAL A 46 0.39 5.46 -9.91
N ASP A 47 0.41 4.74 -11.02
CA ASP A 47 1.49 4.74 -12.02
C ASP A 47 2.89 4.65 -11.40
N HIS A 48 3.70 5.70 -11.51
CA HIS A 48 5.06 5.75 -10.98
C HIS A 48 5.11 5.60 -9.45
N LEU A 49 4.15 6.20 -8.73
CA LEU A 49 4.08 6.07 -7.28
C LEU A 49 3.65 4.66 -6.86
N ALA A 50 2.76 4.03 -7.64
CA ALA A 50 2.39 2.63 -7.42
C ALA A 50 3.61 1.71 -7.57
N MET A 51 4.44 1.92 -8.59
CA MET A 51 5.70 1.17 -8.78
C MET A 51 6.63 1.34 -7.57
N ARG A 52 6.82 2.57 -7.08
CA ARG A 52 7.64 2.84 -5.88
C ARG A 52 7.11 2.14 -4.63
N ILE A 53 5.80 2.13 -4.41
CA ILE A 53 5.19 1.43 -3.26
C ILE A 53 5.50 -0.06 -3.33
N ARG A 54 5.42 -0.69 -4.52
CA ARG A 54 5.75 -2.12 -4.70
C ARG A 54 7.23 -2.40 -4.44
N GLU A 55 8.12 -1.52 -4.88
CA GLU A 55 9.57 -1.64 -4.63
C GLU A 55 9.85 -1.64 -3.14
N VAL A 56 9.29 -0.67 -2.40
CA VAL A 56 9.46 -0.58 -0.95
C VAL A 56 8.83 -1.77 -0.22
N ALA A 57 7.62 -2.18 -0.63
CA ALA A 57 6.96 -3.35 -0.06
C ALA A 57 7.81 -4.62 -0.22
N LYS A 58 8.32 -4.88 -1.44
CA LYS A 58 9.23 -6.00 -1.71
C LYS A 58 10.51 -5.94 -0.90
N ALA A 59 11.09 -4.75 -0.72
CA ALA A 59 12.32 -4.57 0.02
C ALA A 59 12.16 -4.78 1.54
N ASN A 60 10.93 -4.75 2.05
CA ASN A 60 10.60 -4.93 3.48
C ASN A 60 9.73 -6.18 3.72
N ASP A 61 9.72 -7.12 2.78
CA ASP A 61 8.98 -8.38 2.86
C ASP A 61 7.47 -8.23 3.11
N VAL A 62 6.88 -7.09 2.71
CA VAL A 62 5.45 -6.85 2.76
C VAL A 62 4.78 -7.59 1.58
N PRO A 63 3.80 -8.47 1.83
CA PRO A 63 3.19 -9.28 0.78
C PRO A 63 2.39 -8.42 -0.20
N LEU A 64 2.56 -8.73 -1.49
CA LEU A 64 1.83 -8.12 -2.59
C LEU A 64 0.72 -9.05 -3.05
N VAL A 65 -0.52 -8.56 -3.02
CA VAL A 65 -1.70 -9.31 -3.47
C VAL A 65 -2.28 -8.61 -4.70
N GLU A 66 -2.36 -9.32 -5.81
CA GLU A 66 -3.00 -8.82 -7.02
C GLU A 66 -4.53 -8.96 -6.89
N ASN A 67 -5.23 -7.83 -6.87
CA ASN A 67 -6.69 -7.80 -6.92
C ASN A 67 -7.15 -6.50 -7.62
N PRO A 68 -7.16 -6.47 -8.96
CA PRO A 68 -7.51 -5.28 -9.73
C PRO A 68 -8.90 -4.70 -9.43
N PRO A 69 -9.97 -5.50 -9.20
CA PRO A 69 -11.26 -4.98 -8.78
C PRO A 69 -11.19 -4.24 -7.44
N LEU A 70 -10.60 -4.84 -6.42
CA LEU A 70 -10.46 -4.22 -5.09
C LEU A 70 -9.60 -2.96 -5.15
N ALA A 71 -8.48 -3.02 -5.87
CA ALA A 71 -7.58 -1.89 -6.02
C ALA A 71 -8.19 -0.69 -6.77
N ARG A 72 -9.23 -0.91 -7.58
CA ARG A 72 -9.99 0.18 -8.24
C ARG A 72 -11.09 0.75 -7.34
N ALA A 73 -11.62 -0.05 -6.43
CA ALA A 73 -12.71 0.33 -5.53
C ALA A 73 -12.23 1.15 -4.32
N LEU A 74 -10.96 0.97 -3.92
CA LEU A 74 -10.28 1.70 -2.85
C LEU A 74 -9.58 2.94 -3.39
#